data_AF-A0A0M4FHS8-F1
#
_entry.id   AF-A0A0M4FHS8-F1
#
_cell.length_a   1.000
_cell.length_b   1.000
_cell.length_c   1.000
_cell.angle_alpha   90.00
_cell.angle_beta   90.00
_cell.angle_gamma   90.00
#
_symmetry.space_group_name_H-M   'P 1'
#
loop_
_entity.id
_entity.type
_entity.pdbx_description
1 polymer ?
#
loop_
_entity_poly.entity_id
_entity_poly.type
_entity_poly.pdbx_seq_one_letter_code
_entity_poly.pdbx_strand_id
1 'polypeptide(L)'
;MINRTSKIDLFKINSVGLCSLVQIGDSNEILPKIKVLAVQRQISTFFGNEGSLKREDFQTFHQPFPYLLPETSVHTAFFHEKPLIHVHSIKIQAVSSSSIFQIGSTPLIDAKSRTKHIRKLLSNESRGST
;
A
#
# COMPACT_ATOMS: atom_id res chain seq x y z
N MET A 1 -28.04 -13.85 5.51
CA MET A 1 -27.98 -12.51 4.89
C MET A 1 -27.42 -12.67 3.49
N ILE A 2 -28.01 -12.05 2.47
CA ILE A 2 -27.54 -12.20 1.08
C ILE A 2 -26.30 -11.32 0.90
N ASN A 3 -25.20 -11.89 0.41
CA ASN A 3 -23.99 -11.15 0.09
C ASN A 3 -24.23 -10.25 -1.12
N ARG A 4 -23.64 -9.05 -1.10
CA ARG A 4 -23.68 -8.12 -2.24
C ARG A 4 -22.82 -8.66 -3.38
N THR A 5 -23.32 -8.60 -4.60
CA THR A 5 -22.56 -8.89 -5.82
C THR A 5 -21.99 -7.60 -6.40
N SER A 6 -20.69 -7.58 -6.67
CA SER A 6 -20.02 -6.50 -7.38
C SER A 6 -20.01 -6.79 -8.88
N LYS A 7 -20.69 -5.97 -9.67
CA LYS A 7 -20.72 -6.03 -11.13
C LYS A 7 -19.97 -4.84 -11.71
N ILE A 8 -18.95 -5.10 -12.50
CA ILE A 8 -18.20 -4.08 -13.24
C ILE A 8 -18.24 -4.40 -14.73
N ASP A 9 -18.60 -3.43 -15.56
CA ASP A 9 -18.65 -3.66 -17.02
C ASP A 9 -17.25 -3.60 -17.63
N LEU A 10 -16.43 -2.63 -17.20
CA LEU A 10 -15.06 -2.45 -17.67
C LEU A 10 -14.13 -1.99 -16.55
N PHE A 11 -12.93 -2.57 -16.47
CA PHE A 11 -11.85 -1.97 -15.67
C PHE A 11 -10.53 -2.01 -16.42
N LYS A 12 -9.70 -0.98 -16.21
CA LYS A 12 -8.35 -0.86 -16.76
C LYS A 12 -7.37 -0.48 -15.67
N ILE A 13 -6.27 -1.22 -15.59
CA ILE A 13 -5.16 -0.97 -14.68
C ILE A 13 -3.91 -0.86 -15.53
N ASN A 14 -3.20 0.28 -15.46
CA ASN A 14 -1.99 0.43 -16.28
C ASN A 14 -0.77 -0.26 -15.67
N SER A 15 -0.66 -0.33 -14.34
CA SER A 15 0.49 -0.93 -13.66
C SER A 15 0.12 -1.53 -12.31
N VAL A 16 0.73 -2.67 -11.99
CA VAL A 16 0.72 -3.26 -10.64
C VAL A 16 2.16 -3.42 -10.20
N GLY A 17 2.50 -2.83 -9.05
CA GLY A 17 3.86 -2.66 -8.56
C GLY A 17 4.12 -3.42 -7.26
N LEU A 18 5.05 -2.89 -6.48
CA LEU A 18 5.65 -3.59 -5.33
C LEU A 18 4.60 -4.03 -4.31
N CYS A 19 4.66 -5.30 -3.88
CA CYS A 19 3.77 -5.91 -2.88
C CYS A 19 2.31 -5.48 -3.03
N SER A 20 1.77 -5.50 -4.25
CA SER A 20 0.41 -5.04 -4.54
C SER A 20 -0.46 -6.12 -5.14
N LEU A 21 -1.77 -6.03 -4.93
CA LEU A 21 -2.71 -7.07 -5.31
C LEU A 21 -3.88 -6.49 -6.10
N VAL A 22 -4.25 -7.17 -7.19
CA VAL A 22 -5.53 -6.98 -7.87
C VAL A 22 -6.34 -8.25 -7.65
N GLN A 23 -7.42 -8.14 -6.89
CA GLN A 23 -8.27 -9.27 -6.50
C GLN A 23 -9.64 -9.17 -7.15
N ILE A 24 -10.08 -10.25 -7.80
CA ILE A 24 -11.44 -10.36 -8.36
C ILE A 24 -12.11 -11.55 -7.69
N GLY A 25 -13.22 -11.29 -7.02
CA GLY A 25 -13.92 -12.22 -6.15
C GLY A 25 -13.73 -11.91 -4.68
N ASP A 26 -14.33 -12.78 -3.87
CA ASP A 26 -14.29 -12.67 -2.42
C ASP A 26 -12.99 -13.27 -1.87
N SER A 27 -12.56 -12.80 -0.71
CA SER A 27 -11.40 -13.31 0.03
C SER A 27 -11.68 -13.27 1.52
N ASN A 28 -10.94 -14.04 2.30
CA ASN A 28 -11.07 -14.00 3.76
C ASN A 28 -10.15 -12.94 4.38
N GLU A 29 -8.91 -12.88 3.92
CA GLU A 29 -7.94 -11.94 4.45
C GLU A 29 -6.96 -11.49 3.37
N ILE A 30 -6.56 -10.22 3.42
CA ILE A 30 -5.54 -9.65 2.55
C ILE A 30 -4.56 -8.84 3.40
N LEU A 31 -3.34 -9.36 3.58
CA LEU A 31 -2.37 -8.84 4.55
C LEU A 31 -1.05 -8.36 3.90
N PRO A 32 -1.05 -7.41 2.95
CA PRO A 32 0.18 -7.00 2.29
C PRO A 32 1.04 -6.18 3.25
N LYS A 33 2.35 -6.29 3.08
CA LYS A 33 3.30 -5.61 3.96
C LYS A 33 4.57 -5.28 3.20
N ILE A 34 5.00 -4.02 3.28
CA ILE A 34 6.24 -3.59 2.64
C ILE A 34 6.98 -2.55 3.48
N LYS A 35 8.32 -2.64 3.44
CA LYS A 35 9.24 -1.61 3.92
C LYS A 35 10.11 -1.18 2.75
N VAL A 36 10.09 0.09 2.40
CA VAL A 36 10.81 0.65 1.26
C VAL A 36 11.83 1.67 1.77
N LEU A 37 13.11 1.44 1.45
CA LEU A 37 14.17 2.43 1.60
C LEU A 37 14.61 2.86 0.20
N ALA A 38 14.45 4.13 -0.11
CA ALA A 38 14.77 4.69 -1.42
C ALA A 38 15.82 5.79 -1.29
N VAL A 39 17.06 5.48 -1.66
CA VAL A 39 18.19 6.42 -1.60
C VAL A 39 18.43 7.02 -2.98
N GLN A 40 18.23 8.33 -3.10
CA GLN A 40 18.45 9.06 -4.35
C GLN A 40 19.65 10.00 -4.20
N ARG A 41 20.68 9.80 -5.01
CA ARG A 41 21.89 10.66 -5.02
C ARG A 41 21.82 11.69 -6.15
N GLN A 42 22.51 12.82 -5.98
CA GLN A 42 22.67 13.81 -7.06
C GLN A 42 23.49 13.25 -8.22
N ILE A 43 24.56 12.50 -7.92
CA ILE A 43 25.29 11.66 -8.87
C ILE A 43 24.86 10.22 -8.64
N SER A 44 24.32 9.55 -9.66
CA SER A 44 23.80 8.19 -9.56
C SER A 44 24.92 7.16 -9.42
N THR A 45 25.34 6.92 -8.18
CA THR A 45 26.25 5.83 -7.81
C THR A 45 25.49 4.76 -7.02
N PHE A 46 25.58 3.51 -7.50
CA PHE A 46 24.93 2.35 -6.92
C PHE A 46 25.99 1.46 -6.26
N PHE A 47 25.95 1.38 -4.93
CA PHE A 47 26.98 0.69 -4.15
C PHE A 47 26.57 -0.74 -3.77
N GLY A 48 25.37 -1.19 -4.14
CA GLY A 48 24.81 -2.50 -3.78
C GLY A 48 24.45 -2.66 -2.29
N ASN A 49 25.08 -1.88 -1.40
CA ASN A 49 24.79 -1.78 0.02
C ASN A 49 24.42 -0.33 0.38
N GLU A 50 23.23 0.10 -0.04
CA GLU A 50 22.81 1.50 0.03
C GLU A 50 22.23 1.92 1.39
N GLY A 51 21.92 0.93 2.23
CA GLY A 51 21.44 1.12 3.59
C GLY A 51 20.89 -0.17 4.16
N SER A 52 20.78 -0.23 5.48
CA SER A 52 20.18 -1.34 6.19
C SER A 52 18.81 -0.95 6.75
N LEU A 53 17.85 -1.87 6.79
CA LEU A 53 16.54 -1.65 7.44
C LEU A 53 16.63 -1.83 8.97
N LYS A 54 17.84 -1.74 9.54
CA LYS A 54 18.07 -1.93 10.96
C LYS A 54 17.38 -0.85 11.78
N ARG A 55 17.12 -1.17 13.04
CA ARG A 55 16.40 -0.28 13.94
C ARG A 55 17.22 0.96 14.27
N GLU A 56 18.53 0.76 14.39
CA GLU A 56 19.52 1.81 14.66
C GLU A 56 19.49 2.91 13.58
N ASP A 57 19.31 2.53 12.31
CA ASP A 57 19.30 3.46 11.19
C ASP A 57 17.92 4.12 10.99
N PHE A 58 16.83 3.37 11.21
CA PHE A 58 15.47 3.83 10.91
C PHE A 58 14.42 3.29 11.90
N GLN A 59 14.14 4.06 12.95
CA GLN A 59 13.06 3.76 13.89
C GLN A 59 11.68 3.68 13.21
N THR A 60 11.49 4.42 12.11
CA THR A 60 10.27 4.40 11.30
C THR A 60 9.92 3.00 10.79
N PHE A 61 10.87 2.08 10.63
CA PHE A 61 10.56 0.71 10.22
C PHE A 61 10.16 -0.23 11.37
N HIS A 62 10.29 0.22 12.62
CA HIS A 62 10.12 -0.60 13.83
C HIS A 62 9.05 -0.08 14.79
N GLN A 63 8.56 1.14 14.60
CA GLN A 63 7.43 1.66 15.39
C GLN A 63 6.25 0.67 15.33
N PRO A 64 5.52 0.41 16.44
CA PRO A 64 4.34 -0.44 16.41
C PRO A 64 3.31 0.10 15.42
N PHE A 65 2.47 -0.78 14.87
CA PHE A 65 1.34 -0.34 14.08
C PHE A 65 0.23 0.15 15.00
N PRO A 66 -0.47 1.25 14.69
CA PRO A 66 -1.66 1.64 15.44
C PRO A 66 -2.74 0.57 15.24
N TYR A 67 -2.95 -0.27 16.24
CA TYR A 67 -4.12 -1.12 16.28
C TYR A 67 -5.30 -0.28 16.76
N LEU A 68 -6.46 -0.48 16.13
CA LEU A 68 -7.70 0.08 16.64
C LEU A 68 -7.97 -0.54 18.01
N LEU A 69 -8.59 0.23 18.90
CA LEU A 69 -9.08 -0.30 20.16
C LEU A 69 -10.00 -1.51 19.88
N PRO A 70 -10.05 -2.51 20.77
CA PRO A 70 -10.96 -3.63 20.63
C PRO A 70 -12.37 -3.12 20.36
N GLU A 71 -13.06 -3.68 19.35
CA GLU A 71 -14.42 -3.28 19.03
C GLU A 71 -15.30 -3.43 20.28
N THR A 72 -16.00 -2.35 20.64
CA THR A 72 -17.14 -2.48 21.55
C THR A 72 -18.20 -3.31 20.80
N SER A 73 -18.85 -4.25 21.50
CA SER A 73 -19.82 -5.15 20.87
C SER A 73 -21.07 -4.37 20.41
N VAL A 74 -21.00 -3.80 19.22
CA VAL A 74 -22.14 -3.14 18.56
C VAL A 74 -22.72 -4.13 17.57
N HIS A 75 -23.90 -4.66 17.87
CA HIS A 75 -24.64 -5.49 16.92
C HIS A 75 -25.35 -4.60 15.91
N THR A 76 -25.01 -4.77 14.64
CA THR A 76 -25.68 -4.10 13.52
C THR A 76 -26.31 -5.14 12.61
N ALA A 77 -27.47 -4.81 12.05
CA ALA A 77 -28.14 -5.61 11.05
C ALA A 77 -28.35 -4.75 9.80
N PHE A 78 -27.87 -5.22 8.66
CA PHE A 78 -28.01 -4.53 7.39
C PHE A 78 -28.96 -5.32 6.47
N PHE A 79 -29.90 -4.63 5.86
CA PHE A 79 -30.76 -5.18 4.81
C PHE A 79 -30.40 -4.50 3.48
N HIS A 80 -30.09 -5.31 2.48
CA HIS A 80 -29.73 -4.85 1.14
C HIS A 80 -30.88 -5.17 0.18
N GLU A 81 -31.82 -4.24 0.01
CA GLU A 81 -32.97 -4.39 -0.91
C GLU A 81 -32.54 -4.78 -2.33
N LYS A 82 -31.44 -4.19 -2.80
CA LYS A 82 -30.79 -4.51 -4.07
C LYS A 82 -29.33 -4.90 -3.79
N PRO A 83 -29.00 -6.21 -3.66
CA PRO A 83 -27.66 -6.68 -3.31
C PRO A 83 -26.71 -6.63 -4.53
N LEU A 84 -26.78 -5.57 -5.32
CA LEU A 84 -25.98 -5.38 -6.54
C LEU A 84 -25.29 -4.02 -6.47
N ILE A 85 -23.97 -4.04 -6.41
CA ILE A 85 -23.14 -2.86 -6.63
C ILE A 85 -22.74 -2.89 -8.09
N HIS A 86 -23.31 -2.00 -8.91
CA HIS A 86 -22.99 -1.89 -10.33
C HIS A 86 -22.13 -0.66 -10.59
N VAL A 87 -20.98 -0.87 -11.23
CA VAL A 87 -20.05 0.18 -11.61
C VAL A 87 -19.74 0.02 -13.10
N HIS A 88 -19.93 1.07 -13.89
CA HIS A 88 -19.70 0.96 -15.33
C HIS A 88 -18.22 0.79 -15.67
N SER A 89 -17.38 1.76 -15.27
CA SER A 89 -15.97 1.78 -15.67
C SER A 89 -15.05 2.19 -14.53
N ILE A 90 -13.94 1.46 -14.38
CA ILE A 90 -12.86 1.79 -13.43
C ILE A 90 -11.55 1.97 -14.21
N LYS A 91 -10.82 3.05 -13.93
CA LYS A 91 -9.49 3.29 -14.51
C LYS A 91 -8.49 3.58 -13.40
N ILE A 92 -7.48 2.72 -13.28
CA ILE A 92 -6.42 2.80 -12.27
C ILE A 92 -5.09 3.00 -12.99
N GLN A 93 -4.34 4.02 -12.56
CA GLN A 93 -3.00 4.27 -13.09
C GLN A 93 -2.00 3.25 -12.56
N ALA A 94 -1.92 3.09 -11.24
CA ALA A 94 -1.04 2.11 -10.65
C ALA A 94 -1.57 1.63 -9.30
N VAL A 95 -1.32 0.36 -8.97
CA VAL A 95 -1.48 -0.21 -7.63
C VAL A 95 -0.09 -0.59 -7.15
N SER A 96 0.49 0.11 -6.17
CA SER A 96 1.87 -0.13 -5.71
C SER A 96 2.03 0.04 -4.20
N SER A 97 3.06 -0.58 -3.63
CA SER A 97 3.54 -0.39 -2.27
C SER A 97 2.55 -0.80 -1.17
N SER A 98 2.16 -2.08 -1.14
CA SER A 98 1.13 -2.61 -0.23
C SER A 98 -0.28 -2.09 -0.54
N SER A 99 -0.55 -1.80 -1.81
CA SER A 99 -1.87 -1.37 -2.28
C SER A 99 -2.67 -2.55 -2.82
N ILE A 100 -3.99 -2.49 -2.65
CA ILE A 100 -4.91 -3.54 -3.11
C ILE A 100 -6.01 -2.88 -3.93
N PHE A 101 -6.34 -3.45 -5.08
CA PHE A 101 -7.59 -3.18 -5.78
C PHE A 101 -8.42 -4.46 -5.76
N GLN A 102 -9.61 -4.42 -5.17
CA GLN A 102 -10.49 -5.58 -5.06
C GLN A 102 -11.87 -5.33 -5.67
N ILE A 103 -12.36 -6.32 -6.41
CA ILE A 103 -13.73 -6.46 -6.88
C ILE A 103 -14.36 -7.64 -6.15
N GLY A 104 -15.06 -7.40 -5.04
CA GLY A 104 -15.64 -8.47 -4.21
C GLY A 104 -15.68 -8.06 -2.74
N SER A 105 -15.77 -9.03 -1.85
CA SER A 105 -15.85 -8.84 -0.41
C SER A 105 -14.64 -9.47 0.30
N THR A 106 -14.05 -8.72 1.23
CA THR A 106 -13.04 -9.25 2.17
C THR A 106 -13.34 -8.73 3.58
N PRO A 107 -13.45 -9.61 4.58
CA PRO A 107 -13.72 -9.18 5.96
C PRO A 107 -12.49 -8.54 6.62
N LEU A 108 -11.27 -8.99 6.31
CA LEU A 108 -10.05 -8.44 6.90
C LEU A 108 -9.03 -7.99 5.85
N ILE A 109 -8.61 -6.72 5.92
CA ILE A 109 -7.49 -6.20 5.15
C ILE A 109 -6.50 -5.53 6.12
N ASP A 110 -5.26 -6.01 6.22
CA ASP A 110 -4.20 -5.35 7.01
C ASP A 110 -2.92 -5.13 6.18
N ALA A 111 -2.83 -3.95 5.56
CA ALA A 111 -1.97 -3.67 4.42
C ALA A 111 -0.84 -2.65 4.71
N LYS A 112 0.18 -2.99 5.51
CA LYS A 112 1.14 -2.01 6.08
C LYS A 112 2.31 -1.68 5.14
N SER A 113 2.40 -0.42 4.71
CA SER A 113 3.55 0.13 3.99
C SER A 113 4.34 1.14 4.83
N ARG A 114 5.67 1.07 4.81
CA ARG A 114 6.57 2.08 5.42
C ARG A 114 7.62 2.46 4.40
N THR A 115 7.69 3.74 4.07
CA THR A 115 8.62 4.22 3.03
C THR A 115 9.49 5.34 3.58
N LYS A 116 10.81 5.23 3.40
CA LYS A 116 11.77 6.28 3.71
C LYS A 116 12.54 6.65 2.45
N HIS A 117 12.36 7.87 1.98
CA HIS A 117 13.19 8.46 0.93
C HIS A 117 14.34 9.25 1.55
N ILE A 118 15.55 9.10 0.99
CA ILE A 118 16.74 9.85 1.37
C ILE A 118 17.32 10.49 0.13
N ARG A 119 17.43 11.82 0.13
CA ARG A 119 18.12 12.57 -0.92
C ARG A 119 19.53 12.93 -0.45
N LYS A 120 20.55 12.49 -1.19
CA LYS A 120 21.95 12.90 -0.97
C LYS A 120 22.35 13.95 -2.00
N LEU A 121 22.63 15.15 -1.53
CA LEU A 121 23.09 16.30 -2.33
C LEU A 121 24.59 16.47 -2.14
N LEU A 122 25.28 17.05 -3.12
CA LEU A 122 26.69 17.44 -2.98
C LEU A 122 26.78 18.66 -2.07
N SER A 123 27.77 18.71 -1.17
CA SER A 123 28.04 19.92 -0.39
C SER A 123 28.66 21.01 -1.28
N ASN A 124 28.20 22.25 -1.12
CA ASN A 124 28.74 23.41 -1.85
C ASN A 124 30.16 23.80 -1.40
N GLU A 125 30.73 23.15 -0.38
CA GLU A 125 32.08 23.45 0.13
C GLU A 125 33.22 23.04 -0.82
N SER A 126 32.91 22.29 -1.89
CA SER A 126 33.87 21.95 -2.95
C SER A 126 33.98 23.00 -4.06
N ARG A 127 33.41 24.20 -3.88
CA ARG A 127 33.44 25.30 -4.86
C ARG A 127 34.19 26.56 -4.40
N GLY A 128 34.95 26.50 -3.30
CA GLY A 128 35.52 27.69 -2.64
C GLY A 128 37.02 27.67 -2.34
N SER A 129 37.84 26.90 -3.06
CA SER A 129 39.30 26.95 -2.90
C SER A 129 40.03 26.89 -4.25
N THR A 130 39.93 27.96 -5.01
CA THR A 130 40.87 28.33 -6.08
C THR A 130 40.89 29.84 -6.20
#